data_AF-A0A453IS23-F1
#
_entry.id   AF-A0A453IS23-F1
#
_cell.length_a   1.000
_cell.length_b   1.000
_cell.length_c   1.000
_cell.angle_alpha   90.00
_cell.angle_beta   90.00
_cell.angle_gamma   90.00
#
_symmetry.space_group_name_H-M   'P 1'
#
loop_
_entity.id
_entity.type
_entity.pdbx_description
1 polymer ?
#
loop_
_entity_poly.entity_id
_entity_poly.type
_entity_poly.pdbx_seq_one_letter_code
_entity_poly.pdbx_strand_id
1 'polypeptide(L)'
;MKRLSAKAWEKLLSKYGGGPTLRKDDVCKECLKDVAKTAVSADVYRDRKASLKNLAEAALAGSIPEGPSYFISKAWLSHWLRRKNVDITFDADKGPTSALRCSHGNLLPEHASGAKRVSVPESLWLFLYETIAREADDVVTFPSDTQPCEICDHKLSAVASVEDRLRAVKLKQRQSHEKLISGKGFALNPGQKYYLVPSSWLSEWRAYITATGKNVSSLPEPQSLEVAINSLKCEKHSRLLQRPLDIVYKRGGITQKTSNTDGLAIISESDWQSFSEEWNVEHADGACAEIVFSKSSEDKPHESSEAMVISDKDPDQSINGANDDLEDCRPYVRTDPEVCEECIGERESCALVEKLNYQNEDIHVYLVRGKEAPKSIREASAALPVPDRRTSKRSRRTTTGNSISLKVSGSTTVYQLKLMIWESLGLKEVRKISISIESC
;
A
#
# COMPACT_ATOMS: atom_id res chain seq x y z
N MET A 1 -20.81 -53.08 -2.56
CA MET A 1 -22.26 -52.86 -2.81
C MET A 1 -23.04 -52.94 -1.51
N LYS A 2 -23.84 -51.93 -1.18
CA LYS A 2 -24.74 -51.96 -0.02
C LYS A 2 -26.04 -52.64 -0.45
N ARG A 3 -26.49 -53.66 0.30
CA ARG A 3 -27.74 -54.36 0.02
C ARG A 3 -28.91 -53.64 0.69
N LEU A 4 -30.01 -53.47 -0.03
CA LEU A 4 -31.28 -53.02 0.53
C LEU A 4 -32.06 -54.23 1.06
N SER A 5 -32.77 -54.06 2.18
CA SER A 5 -33.73 -55.08 2.63
C SER A 5 -34.97 -55.05 1.73
N ALA A 6 -35.66 -56.18 1.60
CA ALA A 6 -36.90 -56.28 0.82
C ALA A 6 -37.94 -55.23 1.25
N LYS A 7 -38.11 -55.05 2.57
CA LYS A 7 -39.01 -54.04 3.15
C LYS A 7 -38.62 -52.60 2.79
N ALA A 8 -37.32 -52.31 2.68
CA ALA A 8 -36.86 -50.98 2.26
C ALA A 8 -37.08 -50.78 0.75
N TRP A 9 -36.86 -51.81 -0.06
CA TRP A 9 -37.13 -51.78 -1.49
C TRP A 9 -38.61 -51.55 -1.80
N GLU A 10 -39.51 -52.31 -1.17
CA GLU A 10 -40.97 -52.16 -1.34
C GLU A 10 -41.47 -50.76 -0.99
N LYS A 11 -40.94 -50.18 0.10
CA LYS A 11 -41.25 -48.78 0.48
C LYS A 11 -40.79 -47.78 -0.57
N LEU A 12 -39.60 -47.97 -1.15
CA LEU A 12 -39.07 -47.09 -2.19
C LEU A 12 -39.86 -47.24 -3.49
N LEU A 13 -40.17 -48.47 -3.89
CA LEU A 13 -40.98 -48.78 -5.07
C LEU A 13 -42.38 -48.19 -4.96
N SER A 14 -43.04 -48.35 -3.82
CA SER A 14 -44.39 -47.80 -3.57
C SER A 14 -44.42 -46.27 -3.56
N LYS A 15 -43.35 -45.62 -3.10
CA LYS A 15 -43.31 -44.16 -2.95
C LYS A 15 -42.89 -43.42 -4.22
N TYR A 16 -42.02 -44.02 -5.03
CA TYR A 16 -41.38 -43.35 -6.17
C TYR A 16 -41.66 -44.01 -7.52
N GLY A 17 -42.34 -45.16 -7.55
CA GLY A 17 -42.85 -45.79 -8.78
C GLY A 17 -41.77 -46.12 -9.83
N GLY A 18 -40.64 -46.71 -9.43
CA GLY A 18 -39.49 -46.87 -10.31
C GLY A 18 -38.98 -48.30 -10.54
N GLY A 19 -38.45 -48.53 -11.75
CA GLY A 19 -37.36 -49.45 -12.14
C GLY A 19 -37.62 -50.97 -12.21
N PRO A 20 -36.99 -51.70 -13.15
CA PRO A 20 -37.05 -53.16 -13.19
C PRO A 20 -36.42 -53.77 -11.91
N THR A 21 -37.03 -54.85 -11.40
CA THR A 21 -36.51 -55.57 -10.23
C THR A 21 -35.27 -56.35 -10.65
N LEU A 22 -34.09 -55.87 -10.25
CA LEU A 22 -32.83 -56.59 -10.47
C LEU A 22 -32.83 -57.90 -9.68
N ARG A 23 -32.74 -59.02 -10.39
CA ARG A 23 -32.61 -60.37 -9.86
C ARG A 23 -31.13 -60.75 -9.72
N LYS A 24 -30.87 -61.86 -9.03
CA LYS A 24 -29.51 -62.38 -8.81
C LYS A 24 -28.76 -62.68 -10.11
N ASP A 25 -29.48 -62.88 -11.20
CA ASP A 25 -28.91 -63.23 -12.51
C ASP A 25 -28.61 -61.98 -13.38
N ASP A 26 -29.05 -60.79 -12.94
CA ASP A 26 -28.85 -59.52 -13.67
C ASP A 26 -27.48 -58.88 -13.38
N VAL A 27 -26.58 -59.59 -12.69
CA VAL A 27 -25.21 -59.11 -12.41
C VAL A 27 -24.22 -59.68 -13.43
N CYS A 28 -23.46 -58.80 -14.06
CA CYS A 28 -22.31 -59.22 -14.86
C CYS A 28 -21.21 -59.78 -13.92
N LYS A 29 -20.89 -61.07 -14.06
CA LYS A 29 -19.86 -61.74 -13.26
C LYS A 29 -18.48 -61.13 -13.47
N GLU A 30 -18.16 -60.66 -14.68
CA GLU A 30 -16.88 -60.02 -14.98
C GLU A 30 -16.77 -58.66 -14.28
N CYS A 31 -17.79 -57.80 -14.38
CA CYS A 31 -17.82 -56.54 -13.63
C CYS A 31 -17.69 -56.76 -12.11
N LEU A 32 -18.31 -57.82 -11.58
CA LEU A 32 -18.24 -58.15 -10.16
C LEU A 32 -16.84 -58.66 -9.75
N LYS A 33 -16.19 -59.47 -10.59
CA LYS A 33 -14.79 -59.87 -10.42
C LYS A 33 -13.86 -58.66 -10.47
N ASP A 34 -14.10 -57.71 -11.37
CA ASP A 34 -13.26 -56.52 -11.50
C ASP A 34 -13.42 -55.59 -10.29
N VAL A 35 -14.65 -55.40 -9.80
CA VAL A 35 -14.90 -54.69 -8.54
C VAL A 35 -14.22 -55.38 -7.36
N ALA A 36 -14.26 -56.72 -7.30
CA ALA A 36 -13.59 -57.49 -6.25
C ALA A 36 -12.06 -57.38 -6.34
N LYS A 37 -11.47 -57.51 -7.53
CA LYS A 37 -10.03 -57.32 -7.78
C LYS A 37 -9.58 -55.91 -7.40
N THR A 38 -10.38 -54.90 -7.74
CA THR A 38 -10.11 -53.50 -7.39
C THR A 38 -10.16 -53.29 -5.87
N ALA A 39 -11.16 -53.87 -5.19
CA ALA A 39 -11.27 -53.80 -3.73
C ALA A 39 -10.08 -54.49 -3.04
N VAL A 40 -9.72 -55.71 -3.46
CA VAL A 40 -8.55 -56.42 -2.92
C VAL A 40 -7.25 -55.64 -3.16
N SER A 41 -7.09 -55.07 -4.36
CA SER A 41 -5.92 -54.23 -4.68
C SER A 41 -5.85 -52.97 -3.81
N ALA A 42 -7.00 -52.35 -3.53
CA ALA A 42 -7.09 -51.19 -2.64
C ALA A 42 -6.77 -51.55 -1.18
N ASP A 43 -7.16 -52.73 -0.70
CA ASP A 43 -6.86 -53.21 0.64
C ASP A 43 -5.36 -53.47 0.80
N VAL A 44 -4.76 -54.19 -0.15
CA VAL A 44 -3.30 -54.44 -0.20
C VAL A 44 -2.52 -53.13 -0.23
N TYR A 45 -2.98 -52.13 -1.01
CA TYR A 45 -2.37 -50.80 -1.02
C TYR A 45 -2.45 -50.13 0.36
N ARG A 46 -3.60 -50.17 1.05
CA ARG A 46 -3.77 -49.55 2.36
C ARG A 46 -2.86 -50.19 3.42
N ASP A 47 -2.73 -51.51 3.41
CA ASP A 47 -1.86 -52.23 4.34
C ASP A 47 -0.38 -51.90 4.11
N ARG A 48 0.06 -51.89 2.84
CA ARG A 48 1.43 -51.46 2.47
C ARG A 48 1.68 -49.98 2.80
N LYS A 49 0.72 -49.09 2.56
CA LYS A 49 0.81 -47.67 2.95
C LYS A 49 0.94 -47.52 4.47
N ALA A 50 0.21 -48.32 5.24
CA ALA A 50 0.26 -48.29 6.71
C ALA A 50 1.62 -48.75 7.23
N SER A 51 2.22 -49.79 6.65
CA SER A 51 3.56 -50.27 7.06
C SER A 51 4.67 -49.27 6.75
N LEU A 52 4.54 -48.50 5.66
CA LEU A 52 5.53 -47.51 5.22
C LEU A 52 5.33 -46.12 5.86
N LYS A 53 4.24 -45.91 6.60
CA LYS A 53 3.89 -44.61 7.20
C LYS A 53 5.00 -44.08 8.13
N ASN A 54 5.55 -44.95 8.98
CA ASN A 54 6.61 -44.57 9.93
C ASN A 54 7.89 -44.11 9.21
N LEU A 55 8.22 -44.74 8.07
CA LEU A 55 9.39 -44.35 7.26
C LEU A 55 9.20 -42.95 6.65
N ALA A 56 8.00 -42.65 6.16
CA ALA A 56 7.67 -41.34 5.63
C ALA A 56 7.69 -40.24 6.71
N GLU A 57 7.17 -40.53 7.91
CA GLU A 57 7.23 -39.59 9.04
C GLU A 57 8.67 -39.35 9.51
N ALA A 58 9.50 -40.41 9.59
CA ALA A 58 10.91 -40.30 9.91
C ALA A 58 11.69 -39.47 8.88
N ALA A 59 11.43 -39.66 7.59
CA ALA A 59 12.02 -38.87 6.52
C ALA A 59 11.65 -37.38 6.62
N LEU A 60 10.39 -37.06 6.94
CA LEU A 60 9.96 -35.67 7.18
C LEU A 60 10.62 -35.03 8.41
N ALA A 61 10.94 -35.85 9.43
CA ALA A 61 11.65 -35.45 10.63
C ALA A 61 13.18 -35.31 10.41
N GLY A 62 13.69 -35.63 9.22
CA GLY A 62 15.10 -35.50 8.88
C GLY A 62 15.96 -36.71 9.27
N SER A 63 15.34 -37.85 9.60
CA SER A 63 16.10 -39.10 9.76
C SER A 63 16.56 -39.57 8.39
N ILE A 64 17.88 -39.66 8.21
CA ILE A 64 18.50 -40.11 6.97
C ILE A 64 18.59 -41.65 7.02
N PRO A 65 17.99 -42.38 6.08
CA PRO A 65 18.10 -43.84 6.06
C PRO A 65 19.51 -44.28 5.66
N GLU A 66 19.98 -45.39 6.22
CA GLU A 66 21.14 -46.11 5.67
C GLU A 66 20.74 -46.77 4.34
N GLY A 67 21.54 -46.57 3.29
CA GLY A 67 21.35 -47.18 1.97
C GLY A 67 20.88 -46.20 0.87
N PRO A 68 20.49 -46.72 -0.31
CA PRO A 68 20.01 -45.91 -1.43
C PRO A 68 18.78 -45.10 -1.04
N SER A 69 18.79 -43.83 -1.45
CA SER A 69 17.75 -42.89 -1.09
C SER A 69 17.44 -41.91 -2.24
N TYR A 70 16.23 -41.37 -2.21
CA TYR A 70 15.68 -40.58 -3.31
C TYR A 70 15.03 -39.29 -2.79
N PHE A 71 15.14 -38.22 -3.57
CA PHE A 71 14.51 -36.95 -3.26
C PHE A 71 13.05 -36.92 -3.71
N ILE A 72 12.20 -36.47 -2.79
CA ILE A 72 10.79 -36.17 -3.08
C ILE A 72 10.38 -34.83 -2.46
N SER A 73 9.32 -34.23 -3.00
CA SER A 73 8.77 -32.98 -2.47
C SER A 73 8.26 -33.18 -1.04
N LYS A 74 8.76 -32.33 -0.12
CA LYS A 74 8.34 -32.35 1.29
C LYS A 74 6.84 -32.08 1.44
N ALA A 75 6.32 -31.15 0.63
CA ALA A 75 4.90 -30.81 0.63
C ALA A 75 4.05 -31.98 0.13
N TRP A 76 4.50 -32.65 -0.93
CA TRP A 76 3.82 -33.82 -1.48
C TRP A 76 3.77 -34.98 -0.49
N LEU A 77 4.90 -35.33 0.14
CA LEU A 77 4.95 -36.42 1.12
C LEU A 77 4.07 -36.14 2.34
N SER A 78 4.12 -34.89 2.84
CA SER A 78 3.26 -34.44 3.94
C SER A 78 1.78 -34.60 3.61
N HIS A 79 1.40 -34.33 2.36
CA HIS A 79 0.03 -34.48 1.89
C HIS A 79 -0.35 -35.97 1.70
N TRP A 80 0.53 -36.77 1.11
CA TRP A 80 0.35 -38.21 0.92
C TRP A 80 0.06 -38.93 2.25
N LEU A 81 0.75 -38.54 3.34
CA LEU A 81 0.50 -39.06 4.69
C LEU A 81 -0.88 -38.71 5.25
N ARG A 82 -1.39 -37.51 4.95
CA ARG A 82 -2.68 -37.02 5.45
C ARG A 82 -3.89 -37.57 4.68
N ARG A 83 -3.70 -38.03 3.43
CA ARG A 83 -4.78 -38.56 2.58
C ARG A 83 -5.40 -39.83 3.19
N LYS A 84 -6.69 -39.77 3.55
CA LYS A 84 -7.46 -40.87 4.18
C LYS A 84 -8.22 -41.80 3.22
N ASN A 85 -8.57 -41.40 1.99
CA ASN A 85 -9.00 -42.25 0.87
C ASN A 85 -9.47 -41.38 -0.34
N VAL A 86 -8.97 -41.74 -1.53
CA VAL A 86 -9.36 -41.52 -2.96
C VAL A 86 -10.13 -40.29 -3.47
N ASP A 87 -10.93 -39.53 -2.72
CA ASP A 87 -11.67 -38.40 -3.32
C ASP A 87 -11.05 -37.05 -2.92
N ILE A 88 -10.37 -36.40 -3.87
CA ILE A 88 -10.26 -34.95 -4.15
C ILE A 88 -9.08 -34.77 -5.12
N THR A 89 -9.38 -34.41 -6.37
CA THR A 89 -8.41 -33.94 -7.36
C THR A 89 -7.95 -32.52 -6.99
N PHE A 90 -6.67 -32.36 -6.73
CA PHE A 90 -6.01 -31.07 -6.49
C PHE A 90 -4.54 -31.21 -6.87
N ASP A 91 -3.84 -30.10 -7.11
CA ASP A 91 -2.48 -29.94 -7.68
C ASP A 91 -1.33 -30.84 -7.12
N ALA A 92 -1.59 -31.66 -6.10
CA ALA A 92 -0.76 -32.79 -5.67
C ALA A 92 -0.78 -34.00 -6.66
N ASP A 93 -1.55 -33.91 -7.75
CA ASP A 93 -1.67 -34.95 -8.78
C ASP A 93 -0.50 -34.97 -9.79
N LYS A 94 0.44 -34.02 -9.68
CA LYS A 94 1.64 -33.99 -10.53
C LYS A 94 2.76 -34.96 -10.09
N GLY A 95 2.53 -35.75 -9.04
CA GLY A 95 3.49 -36.74 -8.56
C GLY A 95 4.59 -36.19 -7.61
N PRO A 96 5.38 -37.08 -6.99
CA PRO A 96 6.26 -36.79 -5.85
C PRO A 96 7.47 -35.92 -6.20
N THR A 97 7.91 -35.94 -7.46
CA THR A 97 9.10 -35.24 -7.95
C THR A 97 8.78 -34.04 -8.84
N SER A 98 7.51 -33.79 -9.20
CA SER A 98 7.17 -32.71 -10.14
C SER A 98 7.57 -31.32 -9.65
N ALA A 99 7.34 -31.01 -8.37
CA ALA A 99 7.76 -29.73 -7.78
C ALA A 99 9.29 -29.57 -7.70
N LEU A 100 10.04 -30.65 -7.90
CA LEU A 100 11.50 -30.67 -7.88
C LEU A 100 12.11 -30.58 -9.29
N ARG A 101 11.30 -30.62 -10.35
CA ARG A 101 11.79 -30.58 -11.73
C ARG A 101 11.78 -29.13 -12.24
N CYS A 102 12.91 -28.66 -12.75
CA CYS A 102 12.97 -27.37 -13.43
C CYS A 102 12.56 -27.51 -14.91
N SER A 103 12.37 -26.39 -15.61
CA SER A 103 12.06 -26.38 -17.05
C SER A 103 13.15 -27.01 -17.93
N HIS A 104 14.38 -27.16 -17.41
CA HIS A 104 15.48 -27.85 -18.09
C HIS A 104 15.43 -29.38 -17.91
N GLY A 105 14.47 -29.90 -17.14
CA GLY A 105 14.33 -31.33 -16.85
C GLY A 105 15.17 -31.85 -15.67
N ASN A 106 16.02 -31.01 -15.08
CA ASN A 106 16.93 -31.36 -13.99
C ASN A 106 16.34 -31.04 -12.60
N LEU A 107 17.06 -31.48 -11.54
CA LEU A 107 16.69 -31.21 -10.16
C LEU A 107 16.78 -29.70 -9.85
N LEU A 108 15.70 -29.11 -9.38
CA LEU A 108 15.62 -27.70 -9.02
C LEU A 108 16.43 -27.42 -7.73
N PRO A 109 17.20 -26.32 -7.62
CA PRO A 109 17.93 -25.98 -6.40
C PRO A 109 17.02 -25.82 -5.18
N GLU A 110 17.52 -26.19 -4.00
CA GLU A 110 16.70 -26.26 -2.78
C GLU A 110 16.21 -24.89 -2.28
N HIS A 111 16.97 -23.83 -2.58
CA HIS A 111 16.61 -22.45 -2.25
C HIS A 111 15.56 -21.86 -3.23
N ALA A 112 15.18 -22.59 -4.28
CA ALA A 112 14.08 -22.19 -5.15
C ALA A 112 12.73 -22.32 -4.43
N SER A 113 11.78 -21.45 -4.79
CA SER A 113 10.43 -21.48 -4.24
C SER A 113 9.73 -22.81 -4.55
N GLY A 114 9.27 -23.51 -3.51
CA GLY A 114 8.53 -24.77 -3.65
C GLY A 114 9.41 -26.02 -3.83
N ALA A 115 10.73 -25.86 -3.99
CA ALA A 115 11.67 -26.97 -4.20
C ALA A 115 12.10 -27.71 -2.92
N LYS A 116 11.43 -27.45 -1.80
CA LYS A 116 11.73 -28.11 -0.52
C LYS A 116 11.55 -29.62 -0.66
N ARG A 117 12.64 -30.35 -0.45
CA ARG A 117 12.71 -31.80 -0.63
C ARG A 117 13.08 -32.52 0.66
N VAL A 118 12.82 -33.81 0.68
CA VAL A 118 13.27 -34.75 1.72
C VAL A 118 13.81 -35.99 1.04
N SER A 119 14.79 -36.62 1.68
CA SER A 119 15.33 -37.90 1.23
C SER A 119 14.51 -39.04 1.85
N VAL A 120 14.10 -40.00 1.02
CA VAL A 120 13.35 -41.19 1.44
C VAL A 120 14.11 -42.47 1.10
N PRO A 121 13.95 -43.54 1.90
CA PRO A 121 14.60 -44.82 1.61
C PRO A 121 14.03 -45.44 0.33
N GLU A 122 14.84 -46.25 -0.35
CA GLU A 122 14.45 -46.98 -1.56
C GLU A 122 13.14 -47.77 -1.41
N SER A 123 12.91 -48.42 -0.26
CA SER A 123 11.69 -49.19 0.00
C SER A 123 10.42 -48.33 -0.07
N LEU A 124 10.47 -47.09 0.44
CA LEU A 124 9.38 -46.13 0.34
C LEU A 124 9.27 -45.60 -1.09
N TRP A 125 10.40 -45.27 -1.73
CA TRP A 125 10.41 -44.79 -3.11
C TRP A 125 9.79 -45.79 -4.10
N LEU A 126 10.19 -47.06 -4.05
CA LEU A 126 9.68 -48.11 -4.95
C LEU A 126 8.16 -48.29 -4.79
N PHE A 127 7.66 -48.25 -3.56
CA PHE A 127 6.20 -48.29 -3.32
C PHE A 127 5.49 -47.09 -3.96
N LEU A 128 6.02 -45.88 -3.78
CA LEU A 128 5.44 -44.68 -4.39
C LEU A 128 5.50 -44.76 -5.92
N TYR A 129 6.66 -45.12 -6.47
CA TYR A 129 6.88 -45.26 -7.90
C TYR A 129 5.92 -46.28 -8.53
N GLU A 130 5.77 -47.48 -7.96
CA GLU A 130 4.84 -48.52 -8.46
C GLU A 130 3.39 -48.00 -8.51
N THR A 131 3.00 -47.17 -7.54
CA THR A 131 1.63 -46.64 -7.45
C THR A 131 1.37 -45.51 -8.44
N ILE A 132 2.40 -44.73 -8.79
CA ILE A 132 2.29 -43.53 -9.64
C ILE A 132 2.62 -43.85 -11.10
N ALA A 133 3.55 -44.77 -11.37
CA ALA A 133 3.86 -45.25 -12.72
C ALA A 133 2.67 -45.93 -13.41
N ARG A 134 1.65 -46.32 -12.64
CA ARG A 134 0.36 -46.81 -13.15
C ARG A 134 -0.54 -45.68 -13.67
N GLU A 135 -0.27 -44.43 -13.26
CA GLU A 135 -1.11 -43.25 -13.51
C GLU A 135 -0.42 -42.21 -14.43
N ALA A 136 0.92 -42.22 -14.56
CA ALA A 136 1.68 -41.26 -15.36
C ALA A 136 2.96 -41.83 -16.00
N ASP A 137 3.21 -41.51 -17.27
CA ASP A 137 4.36 -41.99 -18.07
C ASP A 137 5.68 -41.20 -17.86
N ASP A 138 5.67 -40.04 -17.18
CA ASP A 138 6.82 -39.12 -17.09
C ASP A 138 7.35 -38.92 -15.64
N VAL A 139 7.46 -40.02 -14.88
CA VAL A 139 8.01 -39.97 -13.51
C VAL A 139 9.53 -39.97 -13.53
N VAL A 140 10.12 -38.78 -13.39
CA VAL A 140 11.58 -38.62 -13.22
C VAL A 140 11.99 -38.97 -11.79
N THR A 141 13.08 -39.74 -11.67
CA THR A 141 13.67 -40.16 -10.39
C THR A 141 14.90 -39.33 -10.07
N PHE A 142 15.01 -38.86 -8.82
CA PHE A 142 16.17 -38.11 -8.35
C PHE A 142 16.83 -38.81 -7.16
N PRO A 143 17.89 -39.61 -7.37
CA PRO A 143 18.74 -40.11 -6.30
C PRO A 143 19.30 -39.00 -5.40
N SER A 144 19.59 -39.29 -4.13
CA SER A 144 20.06 -38.28 -3.16
C SER A 144 21.41 -37.61 -3.50
N ASP A 145 22.20 -38.21 -4.39
CA ASP A 145 23.46 -37.68 -4.91
C ASP A 145 23.30 -36.82 -6.17
N THR A 146 22.07 -36.70 -6.69
CA THR A 146 21.75 -35.86 -7.86
C THR A 146 22.12 -34.41 -7.58
N GLN A 147 22.94 -33.84 -8.46
CA GLN A 147 23.30 -32.43 -8.37
C GLN A 147 22.14 -31.53 -8.82
N PRO A 148 21.94 -30.37 -8.16
CA PRO A 148 21.00 -29.37 -8.64
C PRO A 148 21.35 -28.87 -10.06
N CYS A 149 20.35 -28.35 -10.75
CA CYS A 149 20.51 -27.75 -12.06
C CYS A 149 21.40 -26.50 -11.98
N GLU A 150 22.60 -26.58 -12.55
CA GLU A 150 23.60 -25.51 -12.57
C GLU A 150 23.04 -24.19 -13.14
N ILE A 151 22.24 -24.25 -14.21
CA ILE A 151 21.63 -23.06 -14.83
C ILE A 151 20.69 -22.36 -13.84
N CYS A 152 19.85 -23.12 -13.13
CA CYS A 152 18.94 -22.56 -12.13
C CYS A 152 19.72 -22.05 -10.92
N ASP A 153 20.75 -22.77 -10.49
CA ASP A 153 21.58 -22.44 -9.34
C ASP A 153 22.34 -21.13 -9.57
N HIS A 154 22.98 -20.96 -10.73
CA HIS A 154 23.63 -19.72 -11.12
C HIS A 154 22.65 -18.55 -11.20
N LYS A 155 21.46 -18.74 -11.79
CA LYS A 155 20.44 -17.68 -11.88
C LYS A 155 19.95 -17.24 -10.50
N LEU A 156 19.63 -18.18 -9.62
CA LEU A 156 19.15 -17.88 -8.28
C LEU A 156 20.24 -17.26 -7.41
N SER A 157 21.48 -17.72 -7.54
CA SER A 157 22.65 -17.12 -6.87
C SER A 157 22.93 -15.70 -7.36
N ALA A 158 22.82 -15.45 -8.67
CA ALA A 158 22.96 -14.11 -9.22
C ALA A 158 21.88 -13.17 -8.66
N VAL A 159 20.62 -13.62 -8.62
CA VAL A 159 19.52 -12.86 -8.00
C VAL A 159 19.80 -12.60 -6.52
N ALA A 160 20.18 -13.61 -5.75
CA ALA A 160 20.51 -13.45 -4.34
C ALA A 160 21.64 -12.43 -4.11
N SER A 161 22.68 -12.44 -4.96
CA SER A 161 23.79 -11.49 -4.87
C SER A 161 23.34 -10.04 -5.15
N VAL A 162 22.42 -9.85 -6.10
CA VAL A 162 21.84 -8.52 -6.39
C VAL A 162 20.97 -8.06 -5.22
N GLU A 163 20.16 -8.94 -4.65
CA GLU A 163 19.35 -8.63 -3.47
C GLU A 163 20.18 -8.31 -2.23
N ASP A 164 21.31 -9.00 -2.01
CA ASP A 164 22.27 -8.70 -0.94
C ASP A 164 22.89 -7.31 -1.13
N ARG A 165 23.34 -6.99 -2.35
CA ARG A 165 23.87 -5.65 -2.67
C ARG A 165 22.82 -4.56 -2.46
N LEU A 166 21.59 -4.80 -2.92
CA LEU A 166 20.48 -3.87 -2.72
C LEU A 166 20.15 -3.66 -1.23
N ARG A 167 20.16 -4.73 -0.43
CA ARG A 167 20.00 -4.64 1.03
C ARG A 167 21.10 -3.81 1.68
N ALA A 168 22.35 -3.97 1.25
CA ALA A 168 23.47 -3.20 1.75
C ALA A 168 23.35 -1.71 1.40
N VAL A 169 22.99 -1.38 0.15
CA VAL A 169 22.74 0.00 -0.29
C VAL A 169 21.61 0.64 0.53
N LYS A 170 20.43 0.00 0.61
CA LYS A 170 19.30 0.51 1.40
C LYS A 170 19.62 0.64 2.88
N LEU A 171 20.50 -0.20 3.43
CA LEU A 171 20.96 -0.06 4.82
C LEU A 171 21.86 1.17 4.98
N LYS A 172 22.79 1.41 4.05
CA LYS A 172 23.66 2.59 4.06
C LYS A 172 22.83 3.88 3.99
N GLN A 173 21.90 3.97 3.04
CA GLN A 173 21.00 5.14 2.93
C GLN A 173 20.21 5.36 4.22
N ARG A 174 19.77 4.26 4.88
CA ARG A 174 19.05 4.37 6.16
C ARG A 174 19.89 4.92 7.30
N GLN A 175 21.19 4.62 7.29
CA GLN A 175 22.14 5.13 8.28
C GLN A 175 22.50 6.60 8.00
N SER A 176 22.69 6.96 6.72
CA SER A 176 22.98 8.34 6.31
C SER A 176 21.83 9.29 6.66
N HIS A 177 20.57 8.83 6.51
CA HIS A 177 19.38 9.68 6.56
C HIS A 177 18.43 9.37 7.73
N GLU A 178 18.97 8.98 8.89
CA GLU A 178 18.17 8.54 10.06
C GLU A 178 17.06 9.54 10.43
N LYS A 179 17.38 10.84 10.42
CA LYS A 179 16.45 11.91 10.77
C LYS A 179 15.31 12.03 9.75
N LEU A 180 15.61 12.00 8.45
CA LEU A 180 14.60 12.08 7.38
C LEU A 180 13.66 10.87 7.39
N ILE A 181 14.19 9.68 7.68
CA ILE A 181 13.41 8.44 7.72
C ILE A 181 12.41 8.44 8.85
N SER A 182 12.80 9.01 10.00
CA SER A 182 11.92 9.13 11.15
C SER A 182 10.65 9.94 10.84
N GLY A 183 10.64 10.73 9.75
CA GLY A 183 9.53 11.57 9.32
C GLY A 183 9.19 12.68 10.33
N LYS A 184 10.02 12.85 11.36
CA LYS A 184 9.88 13.91 12.34
C LYS A 184 10.52 15.16 11.76
N GLY A 185 9.77 16.26 11.72
CA GLY A 185 10.34 17.57 11.44
C GLY A 185 11.50 17.86 12.39
N PHE A 186 12.56 18.46 11.88
CA PHE A 186 13.69 18.93 12.67
C PHE A 186 13.59 20.44 12.90
N ALA A 187 14.33 20.92 13.91
CA ALA A 187 14.38 22.35 14.19
C ALA A 187 15.16 23.08 13.09
N LEU A 188 14.52 24.10 12.52
CA LEU A 188 15.11 24.99 11.53
C LEU A 188 15.69 26.21 12.25
N ASN A 189 16.93 26.53 11.93
CA ASN A 189 17.61 27.73 12.42
C ASN A 189 17.72 28.79 11.30
N PRO A 190 17.50 30.07 11.63
CA PRO A 190 17.75 31.19 10.73
C PRO A 190 19.21 31.25 10.26
N GLY A 191 19.44 31.74 9.04
CA GLY A 191 20.78 31.89 8.47
C GLY A 191 21.49 30.58 8.07
N GLN A 192 20.87 29.43 8.31
CA GLN A 192 21.36 28.14 7.83
C GLN A 192 20.82 27.83 6.43
N LYS A 193 21.64 27.15 5.63
CA LYS A 193 21.28 26.67 4.31
C LYS A 193 20.58 25.33 4.39
N TYR A 194 19.48 25.21 3.65
CA TYR A 194 18.71 23.99 3.48
C TYR A 194 18.42 23.74 2.01
N TYR A 195 17.85 22.57 1.71
CA TYR A 195 17.47 22.19 0.36
C TYR A 195 16.02 21.74 0.30
N LEU A 196 15.39 21.91 -0.87
CA LEU A 196 14.00 21.61 -1.13
C LEU A 196 13.87 20.35 -1.99
N VAL A 197 13.02 19.43 -1.55
CA VAL A 197 12.71 18.18 -2.28
C VAL A 197 11.19 17.96 -2.29
N PRO A 198 10.60 17.43 -3.38
CA PRO A 198 9.18 17.09 -3.39
C PRO A 198 8.79 16.14 -2.24
N SER A 199 7.71 16.47 -1.53
CA SER A 199 7.20 15.62 -0.43
C SER A 199 6.72 14.25 -0.92
N SER A 200 6.20 14.18 -2.15
CA SER A 200 5.82 12.93 -2.82
C SER A 200 7.04 12.03 -3.05
N TRP A 201 8.10 12.57 -3.64
CA TRP A 201 9.34 11.83 -3.90
C TRP A 201 9.98 11.33 -2.61
N LEU A 202 10.06 12.16 -1.56
CA LEU A 202 10.57 11.73 -0.26
C LEU A 202 9.73 10.62 0.38
N SER A 203 8.43 10.60 0.11
CA SER A 203 7.54 9.54 0.61
C SER A 203 7.76 8.22 -0.13
N GLU A 204 7.91 8.27 -1.46
CA GLU A 204 8.27 7.11 -2.29
C GLU A 204 9.65 6.55 -1.90
N TRP A 205 10.65 7.43 -1.77
CA TRP A 205 11.98 7.05 -1.32
C TRP A 205 11.95 6.40 0.06
N ARG A 206 11.25 7.00 1.05
CA ARG A 206 11.08 6.40 2.38
C ARG A 206 10.45 5.01 2.31
N ALA A 207 9.40 4.84 1.51
CA ALA A 207 8.75 3.54 1.32
C ALA A 207 9.72 2.51 0.69
N TYR A 208 10.52 2.93 -0.28
CA TYR A 208 11.49 2.10 -0.97
C TYR A 208 12.62 1.61 -0.06
N ILE A 209 13.21 2.48 0.78
CA ILE A 209 14.33 2.12 1.66
C ILE A 209 13.87 1.37 2.92
N THR A 210 12.62 1.56 3.36
CA THR A 210 12.05 0.84 4.50
C THR A 210 11.48 -0.53 4.11
N ALA A 211 11.40 -0.82 2.82
CA ALA A 211 11.06 -2.14 2.30
C ALA A 211 12.06 -3.21 2.81
N THR A 212 11.54 -4.23 3.51
CA THR A 212 12.35 -5.31 4.09
C THR A 212 11.78 -6.69 3.74
N GLY A 213 12.63 -7.73 3.87
CA GLY A 213 12.26 -9.11 3.60
C GLY A 213 11.94 -9.38 2.13
N LYS A 214 10.81 -10.05 1.86
CA LYS A 214 10.39 -10.45 0.51
C LYS A 214 10.04 -9.27 -0.41
N ASN A 215 9.91 -8.07 0.13
CA ASN A 215 9.47 -6.89 -0.60
C ASN A 215 10.64 -5.98 -1.01
N VAL A 216 11.89 -6.33 -0.66
CA VAL A 216 13.07 -5.50 -0.95
C VAL A 216 13.21 -5.22 -2.44
N SER A 217 12.91 -6.22 -3.27
CA SER A 217 13.03 -6.19 -4.74
C SER A 217 11.69 -5.90 -5.44
N SER A 218 10.57 -5.88 -4.71
CA SER A 218 9.23 -5.76 -5.30
C SER A 218 8.75 -4.33 -5.43
N LEU A 219 9.31 -3.41 -4.63
CA LEU A 219 8.97 -2.00 -4.70
C LEU A 219 9.84 -1.32 -5.76
N PRO A 220 9.23 -0.58 -6.71
CA PRO A 220 10.00 0.17 -7.69
C PRO A 220 10.88 1.18 -6.97
N GLU A 221 12.10 1.35 -7.48
CA GLU A 221 12.95 2.47 -7.12
C GLU A 221 12.22 3.78 -7.46
N PRO A 222 12.27 4.81 -6.59
CA PRO A 222 11.65 6.08 -6.92
C PRO A 222 12.29 6.68 -8.18
N GLN A 223 11.59 7.62 -8.80
CA GLN A 223 12.13 8.36 -9.94
C GLN A 223 13.51 8.95 -9.60
N SER A 224 14.40 9.07 -10.59
CA SER A 224 15.70 9.73 -10.40
C SER A 224 15.53 11.10 -9.73
N LEU A 225 16.35 11.37 -8.71
CA LEU A 225 16.34 12.63 -7.99
C LEU A 225 16.57 13.82 -8.94
N GLU A 226 17.45 13.68 -9.93
CA GLU A 226 17.70 14.70 -10.95
C GLU A 226 16.41 15.11 -11.68
N VAL A 227 15.62 14.12 -12.10
CA VAL A 227 14.36 14.37 -12.82
C VAL A 227 13.34 15.02 -11.89
N ALA A 228 13.28 14.58 -10.63
CA ALA A 228 12.39 15.16 -9.62
C ALA A 228 12.73 16.63 -9.35
N ILE A 229 14.01 16.99 -9.26
CA ILE A 229 14.51 18.35 -9.04
C ILE A 229 14.31 19.23 -10.28
N ASN A 230 14.60 18.72 -11.47
CA ASN A 230 14.38 19.44 -12.72
C ASN A 230 12.90 19.75 -12.94
N SER A 231 12.01 18.86 -12.50
CA SER A 231 10.55 19.07 -12.53
C SER A 231 10.06 20.15 -11.55
N LEU A 232 10.90 20.62 -10.62
CA LEU A 232 10.54 21.70 -9.72
C LEU A 232 10.51 23.05 -10.41
N LYS A 233 11.29 23.24 -11.48
CA LYS A 233 11.47 24.54 -12.13
C LYS A 233 10.52 24.67 -13.30
N CYS A 234 9.91 25.84 -13.46
CA CYS A 234 9.10 26.13 -14.63
C CYS A 234 10.00 26.40 -15.84
N GLU A 235 9.64 25.86 -17.00
CA GLU A 235 10.44 26.02 -18.23
C GLU A 235 10.54 27.50 -18.67
N LYS A 236 9.49 28.29 -18.44
CA LYS A 236 9.43 29.69 -18.88
C LYS A 236 10.23 30.65 -18.01
N HIS A 237 10.23 30.46 -16.69
CA HIS A 237 10.79 31.44 -15.74
C HIS A 237 11.95 30.88 -14.90
N SER A 238 12.28 29.59 -15.02
CA SER A 238 13.30 28.91 -14.22
C SER A 238 13.11 29.07 -12.70
N ARG A 239 11.85 29.21 -12.27
CA ARG A 239 11.41 29.43 -10.88
C ARG A 239 10.61 28.23 -10.37
N LEU A 240 10.48 28.08 -9.06
CA LEU A 240 9.83 26.92 -8.45
C LEU A 240 8.32 26.87 -8.72
N LEU A 241 7.83 25.73 -9.18
CA LEU A 241 6.42 25.46 -9.50
C LEU A 241 5.56 25.08 -8.30
N GLN A 242 6.16 24.94 -7.13
CA GLN A 242 5.51 24.60 -5.87
C GLN A 242 6.08 25.44 -4.73
N ARG A 243 5.22 25.76 -3.76
CA ARG A 243 5.64 26.46 -2.53
C ARG A 243 6.28 25.48 -1.54
N PRO A 244 7.29 25.90 -0.77
CA PRO A 244 7.69 25.20 0.44
C PRO A 244 6.51 25.01 1.39
N LEU A 245 6.48 23.91 2.13
CA LEU A 245 5.47 23.72 3.19
C LEU A 245 5.65 24.79 4.26
N ASP A 246 4.53 25.24 4.82
CA ASP A 246 4.54 26.29 5.85
C ASP A 246 5.44 25.94 7.02
N ILE A 247 6.12 26.95 7.56
CA ILE A 247 6.84 26.84 8.81
C ILE A 247 5.95 27.27 9.99
N VAL A 248 6.18 26.63 11.13
CA VAL A 248 5.50 26.88 12.39
C VAL A 248 6.52 27.38 13.39
N TYR A 249 6.31 28.59 13.92
CA TYR A 249 7.11 29.16 14.99
C TYR A 249 6.36 29.03 16.33
N LYS A 250 6.88 28.19 17.23
CA LYS A 250 6.28 27.97 18.56
C LYS A 250 7.38 27.84 19.61
N ARG A 251 7.25 28.57 20.73
CA ARG A 251 8.15 28.51 21.90
C ARG A 251 9.64 28.69 21.52
N GLY A 252 9.94 29.58 20.56
CA GLY A 252 11.30 29.83 20.08
C GLY A 252 11.84 28.80 19.09
N GLY A 253 11.11 27.73 18.78
CA GLY A 253 11.50 26.74 17.75
C GLY A 253 10.77 26.96 16.44
N ILE A 254 11.48 26.82 15.31
CA ILE A 254 10.91 26.82 13.97
C ILE A 254 10.93 25.39 13.44
N THR A 255 9.79 24.90 12.96
CA THR A 255 9.65 23.57 12.35
C THR A 255 8.79 23.65 11.12
N GLN A 256 9.07 22.85 10.09
CA GLN A 256 8.19 22.77 8.93
C GLN A 256 6.96 21.89 9.22
N LYS A 257 5.79 22.26 8.68
CA LYS A 257 4.65 21.34 8.59
C LYS A 257 5.04 20.14 7.73
N THR A 258 4.54 18.97 8.10
CA THR A 258 4.77 17.73 7.35
C THR A 258 3.63 17.47 6.38
N SER A 259 3.97 17.17 5.12
CA SER A 259 3.07 16.66 4.10
C SER A 259 3.73 15.45 3.44
N ASN A 260 2.93 14.47 3.01
CA ASN A 260 3.42 13.31 2.27
C ASN A 260 3.04 13.34 0.79
N THR A 261 2.18 14.28 0.36
CA THR A 261 1.61 14.29 -0.99
C THR A 261 2.02 15.53 -1.77
N ASP A 262 1.82 16.71 -1.18
CA ASP A 262 2.00 17.99 -1.88
C ASP A 262 3.03 18.87 -1.19
N GLY A 263 3.67 19.76 -1.96
CA GLY A 263 4.58 20.79 -1.49
C GLY A 263 6.04 20.36 -1.34
N LEU A 264 6.91 21.34 -1.12
CA LEU A 264 8.36 21.10 -0.97
C LEU A 264 8.75 20.98 0.50
N ALA A 265 9.35 19.84 0.84
CA ALA A 265 9.91 19.60 2.15
C ALA A 265 11.35 20.13 2.23
N ILE A 266 11.70 20.70 3.38
CA ILE A 266 13.03 21.20 3.70
C ILE A 266 13.86 20.05 4.28
N ILE A 267 15.04 19.82 3.71
CA ILE A 267 16.03 18.86 4.20
C ILE A 267 17.33 19.59 4.59
N SER A 268 18.13 18.97 5.46
CA SER A 268 19.41 19.54 5.87
C SER A 268 20.44 19.53 4.73
N GLU A 269 21.43 20.43 4.79
CA GLU A 269 22.55 20.42 3.84
C GLU A 269 23.32 19.09 3.86
N SER A 270 23.50 18.47 5.03
CA SER A 270 24.14 17.15 5.13
C SER A 270 23.34 16.02 4.46
N ASP A 271 22.01 16.09 4.55
CA ASP A 271 21.15 15.14 3.85
C ASP A 271 21.20 15.39 2.34
N TRP A 272 21.18 16.65 1.91
CA TRP A 272 21.31 16.97 0.48
C TRP A 272 22.65 16.49 -0.10
N GLN A 273 23.75 16.70 0.63
CA GLN A 273 25.06 16.20 0.22
C GLN A 273 25.05 14.67 0.05
N SER A 274 24.53 13.95 1.05
CA SER A 274 24.44 12.49 0.98
C SER A 274 23.54 12.03 -0.19
N PHE A 275 22.40 12.71 -0.43
CA PHE A 275 21.56 12.41 -1.58
C PHE A 275 22.24 12.71 -2.92
N SER A 276 22.98 13.80 -3.03
CA SER A 276 23.70 14.16 -4.25
C SER A 276 24.72 13.10 -4.64
N GLU A 277 25.42 12.53 -3.67
CA GLU A 277 26.36 11.42 -3.87
C GLU A 277 25.65 10.10 -4.20
N GLU A 278 24.56 9.78 -3.49
CA GLU A 278 23.82 8.53 -3.66
C GLU A 278 23.06 8.44 -4.99
N TRP A 279 22.57 9.59 -5.49
CA TRP A 279 21.76 9.70 -6.70
C TRP A 279 22.53 10.30 -7.89
N ASN A 280 23.82 10.58 -7.72
CA ASN A 280 24.70 11.17 -8.74
C ASN A 280 24.12 12.47 -9.34
N VAL A 281 23.67 13.37 -8.47
CA VAL A 281 23.16 14.71 -8.82
C VAL A 281 24.22 15.75 -8.48
N GLU A 282 24.41 16.77 -9.33
CA GLU A 282 25.34 17.84 -8.98
C GLU A 282 24.80 18.65 -7.79
N HIS A 283 25.66 18.90 -6.80
CA HIS A 283 25.27 19.62 -5.59
C HIS A 283 24.70 21.03 -5.88
N ALA A 284 25.09 21.63 -7.02
CA ALA A 284 24.66 22.94 -7.48
C ALA A 284 23.22 22.96 -8.04
N ASP A 285 22.66 21.82 -8.42
CA ASP A 285 21.33 21.76 -9.06
C ASP A 285 20.17 21.88 -8.06
N GLY A 286 20.46 21.65 -6.78
CA GLY A 286 19.49 21.66 -5.69
C GLY A 286 18.88 23.03 -5.46
N ALA A 287 17.55 23.08 -5.36
CA ALA A 287 16.83 24.28 -4.93
C ALA A 287 17.10 24.51 -3.43
N CYS A 288 17.72 25.63 -3.09
CA CYS A 288 18.09 25.94 -1.71
C CYS A 288 17.03 26.79 -1.01
N ALA A 289 17.02 26.70 0.32
CA ALA A 289 16.11 27.42 1.18
C ALA A 289 16.84 27.95 2.42
N GLU A 290 16.44 29.13 2.89
CA GLU A 290 16.96 29.77 4.10
C GLU A 290 15.80 30.36 4.90
N ILE A 291 15.89 30.28 6.22
CA ILE A 291 14.90 30.89 7.11
C ILE A 291 15.33 32.31 7.44
N VAL A 292 14.46 33.27 7.12
CA VAL A 292 14.69 34.71 7.29
C VAL A 292 13.56 35.31 8.11
N PHE A 293 13.86 36.30 8.94
CA PHE A 293 12.85 37.12 9.63
C PHE A 293 12.57 38.39 8.82
N SER A 294 11.30 38.76 8.70
CA SER A 294 10.92 40.07 8.20
C SER A 294 11.58 41.15 9.07
N LYS A 295 12.41 42.02 8.49
CA LYS A 295 12.91 43.20 9.20
C LYS A 295 11.73 44.15 9.41
N SER A 296 11.45 44.54 10.66
CA SER A 296 10.67 45.76 10.91
C SER A 296 11.45 46.95 10.33
N SER A 297 10.75 47.83 9.63
CA SER A 297 11.34 48.90 8.84
C SER A 297 12.08 49.92 9.72
N GLU A 298 13.41 49.96 9.63
CA GLU A 298 14.19 51.20 9.79
C GLU A 298 15.59 51.00 9.19
N ASP A 299 15.67 51.06 7.87
CA ASP A 299 16.88 51.41 7.12
C ASP A 299 16.44 52.35 5.99
N LYS A 300 16.22 53.62 6.31
CA LYS A 300 16.23 54.67 5.29
C LYS A 300 17.69 54.88 4.85
N PRO A 301 17.98 55.00 3.55
CA PRO A 301 19.32 55.38 3.11
C PRO A 301 19.61 56.80 3.59
N HIS A 302 20.68 56.94 4.35
CA HIS A 302 21.19 58.22 4.85
C HIS A 302 21.80 59.00 3.67
N GLU A 303 21.00 59.83 3.02
CA GLU A 303 21.49 60.83 2.07
C GLU A 303 21.95 62.08 2.85
N SER A 304 23.10 62.61 2.47
CA SER A 304 23.87 63.64 3.16
C SER A 304 23.21 65.03 3.05
N SER A 305 23.18 65.81 4.14
CA SER A 305 23.28 67.29 4.09
C SER A 305 23.59 67.88 5.48
N GLU A 306 24.62 68.73 5.54
CA GLU A 306 25.11 69.43 6.73
C GLU A 306 24.18 70.57 7.20
N ALA A 307 24.06 70.76 8.52
CA ALA A 307 24.48 71.96 9.28
C ALA A 307 23.71 72.13 10.61
N MET A 308 24.46 72.53 11.64
CA MET A 308 24.20 72.56 13.09
C MET A 308 23.11 73.55 13.57
N VAL A 309 22.44 73.23 14.69
CA VAL A 309 22.25 74.13 15.87
C VAL A 309 22.14 73.27 17.14
N ILE A 310 22.92 73.62 18.17
CA ILE A 310 22.93 73.02 19.53
C ILE A 310 21.94 73.77 20.43
N SER A 311 21.17 73.07 21.27
CA SER A 311 20.80 73.56 22.61
C SER A 311 20.44 72.41 23.56
N ASP A 312 20.92 72.55 24.80
CA ASP A 312 21.01 71.61 25.93
C ASP A 312 19.70 71.40 26.75
N LYS A 313 19.63 70.20 27.38
CA LYS A 313 18.87 69.76 28.60
C LYS A 313 17.33 69.62 28.50
N ASP A 314 16.66 68.60 29.03
CA ASP A 314 16.86 67.72 30.20
C ASP A 314 16.34 66.27 29.95
N PRO A 315 16.79 65.24 30.71
CA PRO A 315 16.30 63.88 30.65
C PRO A 315 15.34 63.58 31.82
N ASP A 316 14.05 63.36 31.54
CA ASP A 316 13.17 62.53 32.39
C ASP A 316 11.77 62.37 31.76
N GLN A 317 11.19 61.17 31.92
CA GLN A 317 9.87 60.69 31.45
C GLN A 317 9.86 60.22 29.97
N SER A 318 9.49 58.99 29.60
CA SER A 318 8.66 57.98 30.25
C SER A 318 9.06 56.57 29.77
N ILE A 319 9.43 55.71 30.72
CA ILE A 319 9.42 54.26 30.55
C ILE A 319 7.94 53.84 30.54
N ASN A 320 7.37 53.59 29.36
CA ASN A 320 6.22 52.69 29.12
C ASN A 320 5.76 52.84 27.66
N GLY A 321 6.43 52.13 26.76
CA GLY A 321 6.07 52.05 25.35
C GLY A 321 6.79 50.93 24.61
N ALA A 322 7.18 49.86 25.31
CA ALA A 322 7.89 48.73 24.73
C ALA A 322 7.16 47.45 25.13
N ASN A 323 6.05 47.16 24.45
CA ASN A 323 5.46 45.81 24.50
C ASN A 323 4.47 45.48 23.36
N ASP A 324 4.38 46.28 22.29
CA ASP A 324 3.48 45.98 21.17
C ASP A 324 4.18 45.84 19.79
N ASP A 325 5.49 46.10 19.69
CA ASP A 325 6.24 45.99 18.42
C ASP A 325 6.94 44.63 18.21
N LEU A 326 6.77 43.66 19.13
CA LEU A 326 7.41 42.33 19.02
C LEU A 326 6.55 41.27 18.32
N GLU A 327 5.34 41.61 17.87
CA GLU A 327 4.41 40.66 17.24
C GLU A 327 4.59 40.53 15.71
N ASP A 328 5.42 41.38 15.08
CA ASP A 328 5.46 41.51 13.62
C ASP A 328 6.64 40.84 12.90
N CYS A 329 7.66 40.35 13.61
CA CYS A 329 8.78 39.62 12.99
C CYS A 329 8.45 38.13 12.83
N ARG A 330 7.63 37.79 11.83
CA ARG A 330 7.35 36.38 11.49
C ARG A 330 8.47 35.80 10.60
N PRO A 331 8.98 34.60 10.90
CA PRO A 331 9.92 33.94 10.01
C PRO A 331 9.21 33.49 8.74
N TYR A 332 9.92 33.51 7.61
CA TYR A 332 9.48 32.95 6.34
C TYR A 332 10.63 32.20 5.65
N VAL A 333 10.29 31.38 4.65
CA VAL A 333 11.26 30.61 3.87
C VAL A 333 11.63 31.41 2.63
N ARG A 334 12.89 31.81 2.49
CA ARG A 334 13.47 32.35 1.25
C ARG A 334 14.02 31.20 0.42
N THR A 335 13.73 31.15 -0.87
CA THR A 335 14.18 30.08 -1.76
C THR A 335 15.03 30.62 -2.90
N ASP A 336 15.99 29.82 -3.37
CA ASP A 336 16.73 30.07 -4.59
C ASP A 336 16.81 28.77 -5.40
N PRO A 337 16.14 28.67 -6.56
CA PRO A 337 15.41 29.75 -7.25
C PRO A 337 14.13 30.19 -6.51
N GLU A 338 13.66 31.40 -6.82
CA GLU A 338 12.41 31.95 -6.26
C GLU A 338 11.19 31.13 -6.69
N VAL A 339 10.10 31.25 -5.93
CA VAL A 339 8.81 30.66 -6.29
C VAL A 339 8.18 31.38 -7.48
N CYS A 340 7.63 30.61 -8.43
CA CYS A 340 6.94 31.12 -9.60
C CYS A 340 5.47 31.41 -9.29
N GLU A 341 5.20 32.56 -8.66
CA GLU A 341 3.83 32.97 -8.32
C GLU A 341 2.91 33.10 -9.55
N GLU A 342 3.45 33.42 -10.73
CA GLU A 342 2.68 33.48 -11.97
C GLU A 342 2.15 32.09 -12.40
N CYS A 343 3.04 31.10 -12.56
CA CYS A 343 2.62 29.75 -12.98
C CYS A 343 1.77 29.05 -11.92
N ILE A 344 2.03 29.32 -10.64
CA ILE A 344 1.22 28.77 -9.55
C ILE A 344 -0.16 29.42 -9.56
N GLY A 345 -0.24 30.75 -9.68
CA GLY A 345 -1.50 31.48 -9.76
C GLY A 345 -2.34 31.10 -10.97
N GLU A 346 -1.72 30.91 -12.14
CA GLU A 346 -2.39 30.41 -13.35
C GLU A 346 -2.98 29.01 -13.10
N ARG A 347 -2.20 28.08 -12.55
CA ARG A 347 -2.65 26.72 -12.24
C ARG A 347 -3.79 26.72 -11.22
N GLU A 348 -3.66 27.49 -10.13
CA GLU A 348 -4.69 27.62 -9.10
C GLU A 348 -5.97 28.24 -9.66
N SER A 349 -5.85 29.25 -10.52
CA SER A 349 -6.98 29.88 -11.22
C SER A 349 -7.68 28.91 -12.18
N CYS A 350 -6.93 28.16 -13.00
CA CYS A 350 -7.49 27.12 -13.87
C CYS A 350 -8.22 26.04 -13.05
N ALA A 351 -7.59 25.53 -11.99
CA ALA A 351 -8.21 24.53 -11.11
C ALA A 351 -9.48 25.07 -10.43
N LEU A 352 -9.51 26.36 -10.07
CA LEU A 352 -10.71 27.01 -9.55
C LEU A 352 -11.81 27.09 -10.61
N VAL A 353 -11.49 27.51 -11.84
CA VAL A 353 -12.46 27.57 -12.95
C VAL A 353 -13.03 26.17 -13.24
N GLU A 354 -12.20 25.13 -13.25
CA GLU A 354 -12.65 23.75 -13.42
C GLU A 354 -13.59 23.31 -12.29
N LYS A 355 -13.24 23.59 -11.02
CA LYS A 355 -14.10 23.29 -9.87
C LYS A 355 -15.43 24.03 -9.92
N LEU A 356 -15.45 25.26 -10.46
CA LEU A 356 -16.67 26.06 -10.62
C LEU A 356 -17.47 25.65 -11.87
N ASN A 357 -16.89 24.87 -12.79
CA ASN A 357 -17.56 24.38 -13.99
C ASN A 357 -18.23 23.03 -13.74
N TYR A 358 -19.34 23.05 -12.98
CA TYR A 358 -20.17 21.87 -12.72
C TYR A 358 -21.56 22.02 -13.33
N GLN A 359 -22.22 20.90 -13.66
CA GLN A 359 -23.58 20.88 -14.21
C GLN A 359 -24.41 19.80 -13.55
N ASN A 360 -25.63 20.15 -13.10
CA ASN A 360 -26.59 19.21 -12.51
C ASN A 360 -26.03 18.40 -11.33
N GLU A 361 -25.22 19.04 -10.49
CA GLU A 361 -24.73 18.45 -9.24
C GLU A 361 -25.80 18.52 -8.15
N ASP A 362 -25.85 17.50 -7.29
CA ASP A 362 -26.80 17.45 -6.16
C ASP A 362 -26.28 18.23 -4.96
N ILE A 363 -27.08 19.15 -4.46
CA ILE A 363 -26.91 19.74 -3.14
C ILE A 363 -28.06 19.33 -2.22
N HIS A 364 -27.76 19.10 -0.95
CA HIS A 364 -28.76 18.77 0.06
C HIS A 364 -29.02 19.96 0.98
N VAL A 365 -30.26 20.43 1.01
CA VAL A 365 -30.68 21.56 1.84
C VAL A 365 -31.53 21.03 2.99
N TYR A 366 -31.11 21.34 4.21
CA TYR A 366 -31.77 20.94 5.44
C TYR A 366 -32.50 22.12 6.08
N LEU A 367 -33.81 21.96 6.29
CA LEU A 367 -34.59 22.95 7.04
C LEU A 367 -34.48 22.68 8.54
N VAL A 368 -33.85 23.62 9.25
CA VAL A 368 -33.65 23.56 10.70
C VAL A 368 -34.62 24.54 11.37
N ARG A 369 -35.39 24.07 12.36
CA ARG A 369 -36.26 24.94 13.18
C ARG A 369 -35.48 25.37 14.42
N GLY A 370 -34.96 26.60 14.44
CA GLY A 370 -34.19 27.16 15.55
C GLY A 370 -33.19 28.21 15.08
N LYS A 371 -32.47 28.86 16.02
CA LYS A 371 -31.40 29.82 15.71
C LYS A 371 -30.03 29.17 15.43
N GLU A 372 -29.88 27.86 15.70
CA GLU A 372 -28.59 27.16 15.59
C GLU A 372 -28.68 25.94 14.66
N ALA A 373 -27.63 25.76 13.84
CA ALA A 373 -27.47 24.60 12.98
C ALA A 373 -27.22 23.31 13.80
N PRO A 374 -27.74 22.14 13.38
CA PRO A 374 -27.52 20.86 14.04
C PRO A 374 -26.03 20.54 14.20
N LYS A 375 -25.65 19.96 15.34
CA LYS A 375 -24.25 19.59 15.65
C LYS A 375 -23.60 18.72 14.57
N SER A 376 -24.37 17.86 13.91
CA SER A 376 -23.90 17.00 12.82
C SER A 376 -23.45 17.74 11.56
N ILE A 377 -23.96 18.95 11.33
CA ILE A 377 -23.52 19.80 10.20
C ILE A 377 -22.23 20.52 10.59
N ARG A 378 -22.13 21.02 11.83
CA ARG A 378 -20.92 21.71 12.33
C ARG A 378 -19.68 20.82 12.43
N GLU A 379 -19.86 19.53 12.71
CA GLU A 379 -18.75 18.57 12.79
C GLU A 379 -18.24 18.09 11.42
N ALA A 380 -19.08 18.16 10.38
CA ALA A 380 -18.71 17.78 9.02
C ALA A 380 -17.86 18.86 8.32
N SER A 381 -18.08 20.14 8.63
CA SER A 381 -17.30 21.27 8.09
C SER A 381 -15.88 21.37 8.68
N ALA A 382 -15.58 20.65 9.77
CA ALA A 382 -14.28 20.69 10.44
C ALA A 382 -13.34 19.53 10.02
N ALA A 383 -13.81 18.58 9.20
CA ALA A 383 -13.04 17.41 8.83
C ALA A 383 -12.64 17.45 7.35
N LEU A 384 -11.34 17.34 7.07
CA LEU A 384 -10.81 17.11 5.72
C LEU A 384 -11.47 15.87 5.09
N PRO A 385 -11.79 15.89 3.78
CA PRO A 385 -12.51 14.80 3.13
C PRO A 385 -11.62 13.55 3.08
N VAL A 386 -11.89 12.59 3.96
CA VAL A 386 -11.35 11.23 3.86
C VAL A 386 -12.34 10.41 3.02
N PRO A 387 -11.94 9.89 1.85
CA PRO A 387 -12.79 8.98 1.11
C PRO A 387 -12.81 7.63 1.84
N ASP A 388 -14.00 7.03 1.90
CA ASP A 388 -14.29 5.69 2.42
C ASP A 388 -14.44 5.56 3.96
N ARG A 389 -15.56 6.10 4.47
CA ARG A 389 -16.20 5.50 5.65
C ARG A 389 -17.48 4.79 5.24
N ARG A 390 -17.40 3.46 5.24
CA ARG A 390 -18.52 2.52 5.20
C ARG A 390 -19.49 2.81 6.36
N THR A 391 -20.55 3.57 6.09
CA THR A 391 -21.59 3.87 7.09
C THR A 391 -22.42 2.60 7.35
N SER A 392 -22.61 2.29 8.64
CA SER A 392 -23.28 1.06 9.07
C SER A 392 -24.77 1.07 8.70
N LYS A 393 -25.27 -0.08 8.22
CA LYS A 393 -26.66 -0.28 7.77
C LYS A 393 -27.72 -0.11 8.87
N ARG A 394 -27.35 0.12 10.14
CA ARG A 394 -28.29 0.17 11.27
C ARG A 394 -28.75 1.58 11.67
N SER A 395 -28.30 2.64 10.99
CA SER A 395 -28.68 4.04 11.27
C SER A 395 -29.88 4.55 10.46
N ARG A 396 -30.51 3.74 9.61
CA ARG A 396 -31.65 4.18 8.78
C ARG A 396 -32.97 4.06 9.53
N ARG A 397 -33.20 4.92 10.53
CA ARG A 397 -34.56 5.26 10.99
C ARG A 397 -34.57 6.40 12.01
N THR A 398 -34.41 7.64 11.55
CA THR A 398 -35.05 8.82 12.15
C THR A 398 -35.04 9.99 11.15
N THR A 399 -36.23 10.54 10.87
CA THR A 399 -36.49 11.89 10.33
C THR A 399 -36.36 12.12 8.81
N THR A 400 -37.12 11.38 8.02
CA THR A 400 -37.41 11.63 6.59
C THR A 400 -38.44 12.75 6.40
N GLY A 401 -38.13 14.00 6.80
CA GLY A 401 -39.10 15.10 6.65
C GLY A 401 -38.55 16.51 6.38
N ASN A 402 -37.24 16.77 6.55
CA ASN A 402 -36.71 18.14 6.54
C ASN A 402 -35.53 18.37 5.58
N SER A 403 -35.23 17.46 4.66
CA SER A 403 -34.14 17.60 3.69
C SER A 403 -34.66 17.53 2.27
N ILE A 404 -34.27 18.48 1.43
CA ILE A 404 -34.54 18.47 -0.02
C ILE A 404 -33.21 18.32 -0.78
N SER A 405 -33.25 17.64 -1.92
CA SER A 405 -32.12 17.57 -2.86
C SER A 405 -32.42 18.50 -4.03
N LEU A 406 -31.50 19.39 -4.37
CA LEU A 406 -31.62 20.28 -5.51
C LEU A 406 -30.49 20.04 -6.48
N LYS A 407 -30.79 20.10 -7.76
CA LYS A 407 -29.82 20.03 -8.85
C LYS A 407 -29.34 21.44 -9.20
N VAL A 408 -28.05 21.70 -9.08
CA VAL A 408 -27.45 23.01 -9.36
C VAL A 408 -26.28 22.89 -10.31
N SER A 409 -26.01 23.97 -11.04
CA SER A 409 -24.89 24.09 -11.96
C SER A 409 -24.05 25.30 -11.56
N GLY A 410 -22.82 25.41 -12.08
CA GLY A 410 -21.94 26.56 -11.84
C GLY A 410 -22.52 27.89 -12.31
N SER A 411 -23.49 27.85 -13.21
CA SER A 411 -24.27 29.00 -13.67
C SER A 411 -25.49 29.33 -12.80
N THR A 412 -25.83 28.51 -11.81
CA THR A 412 -26.96 28.76 -10.91
C THR A 412 -26.62 29.89 -9.95
N THR A 413 -27.27 31.04 -10.13
CA THR A 413 -27.08 32.20 -9.25
C THR A 413 -27.65 31.93 -7.86
N VAL A 414 -27.12 32.63 -6.84
CA VAL A 414 -27.64 32.57 -5.46
C VAL A 414 -29.15 32.89 -5.41
N TYR A 415 -29.64 33.79 -6.27
CA TYR A 415 -31.06 34.12 -6.36
C TYR A 415 -31.90 32.96 -6.91
N GLN A 416 -31.45 32.32 -8.00
CA GLN A 416 -32.13 31.15 -8.56
C GLN A 416 -32.14 29.99 -7.55
N LEU A 417 -31.01 29.74 -6.87
CA LEU A 417 -30.94 28.73 -5.81
C LEU A 417 -31.95 29.02 -4.68
N LYS A 418 -32.06 30.28 -4.22
CA LYS A 418 -33.06 30.68 -3.22
C LYS A 418 -34.49 30.38 -3.67
N LEU A 419 -34.82 30.67 -4.94
CA LEU A 419 -36.13 30.35 -5.51
C LEU A 419 -36.40 28.84 -5.56
N MET A 420 -35.41 28.04 -6.01
CA MET A 420 -35.52 26.58 -6.05
C MET A 420 -35.76 25.98 -4.66
N ILE A 421 -35.09 26.52 -3.63
CA ILE A 421 -35.31 26.13 -2.23
C ILE A 421 -36.72 26.50 -1.78
N TRP A 422 -37.20 27.71 -2.07
CA TRP A 422 -38.54 28.15 -1.68
C TRP A 422 -39.66 27.37 -2.35
N GLU A 423 -39.53 27.11 -3.65
CA GLU A 423 -40.47 26.29 -4.42
C GLU A 423 -40.55 24.87 -3.87
N SER A 424 -39.39 24.26 -3.60
CA SER A 424 -39.30 22.88 -3.08
C SER A 424 -39.77 22.74 -1.63
N LEU A 425 -39.71 23.80 -0.83
CA LEU A 425 -40.19 23.83 0.56
C LEU A 425 -41.62 24.38 0.70
N GLY A 426 -42.26 24.83 -0.39
CA GLY A 426 -43.64 25.32 -0.39
C GLY A 426 -43.89 26.58 0.44
N LEU A 427 -42.87 27.45 0.59
CA LEU A 427 -42.95 28.65 1.44
C LEU A 427 -43.65 29.80 0.67
N LYS A 428 -44.92 30.10 1.02
CA LYS A 428 -45.76 31.08 0.31
C LYS A 428 -45.68 32.53 0.82
N GLU A 429 -44.78 32.85 1.77
CA GLU A 429 -44.69 34.21 2.33
C GLU A 429 -43.25 34.59 2.71
N VAL A 430 -42.86 35.83 2.41
CA VAL A 430 -41.51 36.39 2.64
C VAL A 430 -41.28 36.56 4.15
N ARG A 431 -40.99 35.47 4.86
CA ARG A 431 -40.35 35.56 6.17
C ARG A 431 -38.85 35.65 5.95
N LYS A 432 -38.17 36.55 6.67
CA LYS A 432 -36.71 36.70 6.65
C LYS A 432 -36.06 35.34 6.97
N ILE A 433 -35.60 34.63 5.95
CA ILE A 433 -34.79 33.43 6.09
C ILE A 433 -33.34 33.87 5.99
N SER A 434 -32.64 33.82 7.11
CA SER A 434 -31.19 33.96 7.18
C SER A 434 -30.59 32.69 6.56
N ILE A 435 -30.07 32.79 5.34
CA ILE A 435 -29.31 31.69 4.72
C ILE A 435 -27.86 31.94 5.08
N SER A 436 -27.38 31.26 6.11
CA SER A 436 -25.95 31.17 6.41
C SER A 436 -25.37 30.06 5.55
N ILE A 437 -24.55 30.43 4.57
CA ILE A 437 -23.75 29.48 3.80
C ILE A 437 -22.44 29.35 4.57
N GLU A 438 -22.29 28.27 5.33
CA GLU A 438 -20.99 27.86 5.86
C GLU A 438 -20.31 27.03 4.76
N SER A 439 -19.27 27.57 4.15
CA SER A 439 -18.44 26.85 3.18
C SER A 439 -17.73 25.68 3.88
N CYS A 440 -17.82 24.47 3.32
CA CYS A 440 -16.95 23.34 3.71
C CYS A 440 -15.54 23.53 3.15
#